data_AF-A0A2E7JYC1-F1
#
_entry.id   AF-A0A2E7JYC1-F1
#
_cell.length_a   1.000
_cell.length_b   1.000
_cell.length_c   1.000
_cell.angle_alpha   90.00
_cell.angle_beta   90.00
_cell.angle_gamma   90.00
#
_symmetry.space_group_name_H-M   'P 1'
#
loop_
_entity.id
_entity.type
_entity.pdbx_description
1 polymer ?
#
loop_
_entity_poly.entity_id
_entity_poly.type
_entity_poly.pdbx_seq_one_letter_code
_entity_poly.pdbx_strand_id
1 'polypeptide(L)'
;SELKDTKITLLPADEKESQTTVGKALESNIVNSSLVATHLARAQNFLISIGVPNEKLRFRQHGSNEMAHYSSDCWDGEINTSLGWVEIVGVAHRGSYDLSAHGKASSKEFRVAVPGTEKEMDVWKPDIGKLGKEFKGDAKLILEAIKDIDLRPGIKLDINGQNIELNEDYMSQKTERRSEMVYPNVVEPSFGLDRILYCLLESSWNVDGEREWISLPQDTSPYDLLVAPLMTKDGLDDKAHEIMKAAINVGVDAYYDEAGSIGRRYARADEIGIFYSMTIDHQTLEDGTITLRERDSKNQSRVSLKDALNQVRR
;
A
#
# COMPACT_ATOMS: atom_id res chain seq x y z
N SER A 1 0.06 19.48 -6.91
CA SER A 1 -0.24 18.08 -6.52
C SER A 1 -0.57 18.13 -5.04
N GLU A 2 -1.77 17.70 -4.65
CA GLU A 2 -2.27 17.74 -3.27
C GLU A 2 -1.32 17.07 -2.26
N LEU A 3 -0.57 16.06 -2.69
CA LEU A 3 0.40 15.35 -1.84
C LEU A 3 1.55 16.23 -1.34
N LYS A 4 1.87 17.33 -2.03
CA LYS A 4 2.92 18.26 -1.57
C LYS A 4 2.51 19.00 -0.29
N ASP A 5 1.21 19.19 -0.10
CA ASP A 5 0.65 19.96 1.02
C ASP A 5 0.31 19.07 2.22
N THR A 6 0.45 17.74 2.09
CA THR A 6 0.32 16.80 3.20
C THR A 6 1.26 17.19 4.33
N LYS A 7 0.67 17.54 5.48
CA LYS A 7 1.40 17.78 6.73
C LYS A 7 1.92 16.47 7.28
N ILE A 8 3.16 16.46 7.73
CA ILE A 8 3.85 15.26 8.18
C ILE A 8 4.82 15.61 9.31
N THR A 9 4.93 14.71 10.29
CA THR A 9 5.94 14.77 11.34
C THR A 9 7.11 13.88 10.92
N LEU A 10 8.30 14.46 10.77
CA LEU A 10 9.51 13.74 10.36
C LEU A 10 10.54 13.77 11.49
N LEU A 11 11.21 12.65 11.69
CA LEU A 11 12.40 12.50 12.54
C LEU A 11 13.56 12.02 11.66
N PRO A 12 14.33 12.94 11.04
CA PRO A 12 15.52 12.57 10.27
C PRO A 12 16.60 11.96 11.18
N ALA A 13 17.48 11.14 10.62
CA ALA A 13 18.41 10.31 11.42
C ALA A 13 19.36 11.13 12.32
N ASP A 14 19.81 12.28 11.83
CA ASP A 14 20.78 13.16 12.50
C ASP A 14 20.16 14.48 13.00
N GLU A 15 18.83 14.60 12.96
CA GLU A 15 18.11 15.82 13.30
C GLU A 15 17.03 15.60 14.35
N LYS A 16 16.39 16.70 14.76
CA LYS A 16 15.26 16.66 15.67
C LYS A 16 13.96 16.43 14.92
N GLU A 17 13.01 15.81 15.61
CA GLU A 17 11.65 15.70 15.14
C GLU A 17 11.07 17.08 14.81
N SER A 18 10.42 17.20 13.66
CA SER A 18 9.82 18.44 13.20
C SER A 18 8.58 18.20 12.36
N GLN A 19 7.66 19.16 12.38
CA GLN A 19 6.48 19.16 11.51
C GLN A 19 6.73 20.03 10.29
N THR A 20 6.36 19.52 9.12
CA THR A 20 6.50 20.23 7.84
C THR A 20 5.43 19.74 6.86
N THR A 21 5.55 20.12 5.58
CA THR A 21 4.83 19.48 4.49
C THR A 21 5.78 18.62 3.67
N VAL A 22 5.26 17.56 3.04
CA VAL A 22 6.05 16.67 2.19
C VAL A 22 6.76 17.42 1.07
N GLY A 23 6.10 18.44 0.47
CA GLY A 23 6.70 19.28 -0.55
C GLY A 23 7.92 20.06 -0.04
N LYS A 24 7.81 20.68 1.15
CA LYS A 24 8.93 21.39 1.78
C LYS A 24 10.07 20.45 2.19
N ALA A 25 9.74 19.25 2.67
CA ALA A 25 10.73 18.24 3.03
C ALA A 25 11.56 17.81 1.81
N LEU A 26 10.91 17.65 0.65
CA LEU A 26 11.59 17.35 -0.61
C LEU A 26 12.42 18.55 -1.11
N GLU A 27 11.87 19.76 -1.10
CA GLU A 27 12.58 20.99 -1.54
C GLU A 27 13.80 21.32 -0.68
N SER A 28 13.76 20.95 0.61
CA SER A 28 14.85 21.16 1.57
C SER A 28 15.83 19.98 1.65
N ASN A 29 15.68 18.95 0.81
CA ASN A 29 16.47 17.71 0.83
C ASN A 29 16.46 16.95 2.17
N ILE A 30 15.39 17.09 2.97
CA ILE A 30 15.18 16.21 4.13
C ILE A 30 14.80 14.81 3.63
N VAL A 31 13.92 14.75 2.62
CA VAL A 31 13.60 13.52 1.90
C VAL A 31 14.23 13.61 0.51
N ASN A 32 15.10 12.66 0.18
CA ASN A 32 15.99 12.77 -0.98
C ASN A 32 15.36 12.29 -2.30
N SER A 33 14.24 11.57 -2.21
CA SER A 33 13.57 11.00 -3.37
C SER A 33 12.13 11.47 -3.47
N SER A 34 11.74 12.00 -4.62
CA SER A 34 10.35 12.37 -4.90
C SER A 34 9.40 11.17 -4.84
N LEU A 35 9.89 9.96 -5.13
CA LEU A 35 9.12 8.71 -5.00
C LEU A 35 8.91 8.37 -3.53
N VAL A 36 9.95 8.43 -2.69
CA VAL A 36 9.82 8.24 -1.23
C VAL A 36 8.87 9.28 -0.65
N ALA A 37 9.05 10.56 -0.97
CA ALA A 37 8.16 11.64 -0.54
C ALA A 37 6.70 11.37 -0.91
N THR A 38 6.44 10.89 -2.13
CA THR A 38 5.09 10.52 -2.59
C THR A 38 4.50 9.39 -1.74
N HIS A 39 5.28 8.37 -1.42
CA HIS A 39 4.83 7.25 -0.61
C HIS A 39 4.65 7.62 0.86
N LEU A 40 5.48 8.50 1.42
CA LEU A 40 5.26 9.08 2.75
C LEU A 40 3.95 9.85 2.83
N ALA A 41 3.66 10.70 1.84
CA ALA A 41 2.39 11.44 1.79
C ALA A 41 1.18 10.50 1.74
N ARG A 42 1.25 9.45 0.91
CA ARG A 42 0.18 8.45 0.80
C ARG A 42 0.01 7.64 2.08
N ALA A 43 1.11 7.24 2.72
CA ALA A 43 1.08 6.53 3.99
C ALA A 43 0.46 7.40 5.09
N GLN A 44 0.89 8.66 5.22
CA GLN A 44 0.29 9.64 6.13
C GLN A 44 -1.23 9.75 5.90
N ASN A 45 -1.66 10.03 4.66
CA ASN A 45 -3.08 10.20 4.36
C ASN A 45 -3.89 8.93 4.66
N PHE A 46 -3.36 7.75 4.31
CA PHE A 46 -4.00 6.47 4.60
C PHE A 46 -4.16 6.25 6.11
N LEU A 47 -3.08 6.40 6.88
CA LEU A 47 -3.09 6.18 8.32
C LEU A 47 -4.05 7.11 9.06
N ILE A 48 -4.07 8.39 8.69
CA ILE A 48 -5.06 9.33 9.24
C ILE A 48 -6.49 8.93 8.84
N SER A 49 -6.72 8.52 7.59
CA SER A 49 -8.06 8.14 7.13
C SER A 49 -8.64 6.93 7.88
N ILE A 50 -7.80 5.98 8.31
CA ILE A 50 -8.24 4.79 9.05
C ILE A 50 -8.39 5.03 10.56
N GLY A 51 -8.04 6.22 11.05
CA GLY A 51 -8.26 6.65 12.44
C GLY A 51 -7.02 6.81 13.29
N VAL A 52 -5.80 6.76 12.74
CA VAL A 52 -4.58 7.01 13.51
C VAL A 52 -4.54 8.49 13.92
N PRO A 53 -4.38 8.82 15.21
CA PRO A 53 -4.25 10.20 15.64
C PRO A 53 -2.95 10.84 15.13
N ASN A 54 -3.07 12.01 14.50
CA ASN A 54 -1.94 12.67 13.83
C ASN A 54 -0.79 13.03 14.79
N GLU A 55 -1.12 13.39 16.02
CA GLU A 55 -0.16 13.71 17.08
C GLU A 55 0.61 12.50 17.61
N LYS A 56 0.15 11.27 17.33
CA LYS A 56 0.82 10.02 17.68
C LYS A 56 1.61 9.43 16.51
N LEU A 57 1.51 10.01 15.31
CA LEU A 57 2.15 9.51 14.09
C LEU A 57 3.38 10.33 13.75
N ARG A 58 4.48 9.65 13.43
CA ARG A 58 5.67 10.26 12.81
C ARG A 58 6.29 9.33 11.78
N PHE A 59 7.22 9.85 10.99
CA PHE A 59 8.09 9.06 10.14
C PHE A 59 9.54 9.28 10.56
N ARG A 60 10.22 8.21 10.97
CA ARG A 60 11.62 8.23 11.40
C ARG A 60 12.51 7.70 10.29
N GLN A 61 13.57 8.43 9.96
CA GLN A 61 14.56 7.96 9.00
C GLN A 61 15.52 6.97 9.66
N HIS A 62 15.93 5.93 8.93
CA HIS A 62 16.97 5.01 9.37
C HIS A 62 18.33 5.71 9.45
N GLY A 63 19.08 5.43 10.51
CA GLY A 63 20.48 5.84 10.61
C GLY A 63 21.39 5.01 9.70
N SER A 64 22.61 5.48 9.49
CA SER A 64 23.62 4.82 8.64
C SER A 64 23.95 3.38 9.05
N ASN A 65 23.81 3.05 10.35
CA ASN A 65 24.04 1.70 10.89
C ASN A 65 22.81 0.78 10.80
N GLU A 66 21.62 1.32 10.55
CA GLU A 66 20.35 0.58 10.46
C GLU A 66 19.93 0.35 8.99
N MET A 67 20.39 1.23 8.10
CA MET A 67 20.08 1.17 6.68
C MET A 67 20.63 -0.12 6.05
N ALA A 68 19.74 -0.88 5.38
CA ALA A 68 20.17 -2.02 4.59
C ALA A 68 21.20 -1.56 3.53
N HIS A 69 22.22 -2.38 3.28
CA HIS A 69 23.35 -2.05 2.39
C HIS A 69 22.95 -1.65 0.95
N TYR A 70 21.71 -1.91 0.54
CA TYR A 70 21.15 -1.56 -0.76
C TYR A 70 20.15 -0.39 -0.74
N SER A 71 19.74 0.07 0.44
CA SER A 71 18.77 1.17 0.58
C SER A 71 19.50 2.51 0.51
N SER A 72 18.95 3.46 -0.25
CA SER A 72 19.49 4.82 -0.35
C SER A 72 18.75 5.85 0.51
N ASP A 73 17.53 5.51 0.94
CA ASP A 73 16.70 6.31 1.84
C ASP A 73 15.61 5.39 2.41
N CYS A 74 15.41 5.39 3.72
CA CYS A 74 14.43 4.53 4.39
C CYS A 74 13.77 5.25 5.54
N TRP A 75 12.44 5.23 5.57
CA TRP A 75 11.62 5.91 6.55
C TRP A 75 10.58 4.97 7.14
N ASP A 76 10.56 4.86 8.46
CA ASP A 76 9.58 4.09 9.22
C ASP A 76 8.47 5.02 9.69
N GLY A 77 7.24 4.78 9.25
CA GLY A 77 6.05 5.30 9.91
C GLY A 77 5.88 4.60 11.26
N GLU A 78 5.88 5.38 12.32
CA GLU A 78 5.78 4.91 13.69
C GLU A 78 4.57 5.52 14.40
N ILE A 79 3.85 4.72 15.18
CA ILE A 79 2.79 5.19 16.06
C ILE A 79 3.25 5.10 17.51
N ASN A 80 3.06 6.17 18.28
CA ASN A 80 3.33 6.18 19.71
C ASN A 80 2.21 5.47 20.48
N THR A 81 2.59 4.42 21.21
CA THR A 81 1.73 3.55 21.99
C THR A 81 2.25 3.43 23.43
N SER A 82 1.56 2.68 24.29
CA SER A 82 2.03 2.29 25.62
C SER A 82 3.32 1.46 25.59
N LEU A 83 3.62 0.81 24.45
CA LEU A 83 4.88 0.09 24.21
C LEU A 83 5.99 1.01 23.69
N GLY A 84 5.71 2.31 23.51
CA GLY A 84 6.57 3.26 22.83
C GLY A 84 6.25 3.39 21.34
N TRP A 85 7.24 3.81 20.56
CA TRP A 85 7.10 3.98 19.12
C TRP A 85 7.15 2.63 18.41
N VAL A 86 6.06 2.26 17.76
CA VAL A 86 5.93 1.01 17.01
C VAL A 86 5.93 1.32 15.52
N GLU A 87 6.89 0.74 14.80
CA GLU A 87 6.96 0.79 13.34
C GLU A 87 5.78 0.01 12.73
N ILE A 88 5.01 0.67 11.87
CA ILE A 88 3.84 0.12 11.20
C ILE A 88 3.94 0.13 9.68
N VAL A 89 4.80 0.97 9.11
CA VAL A 89 5.08 1.02 7.67
C VAL A 89 6.54 1.38 7.43
N GLY A 90 7.26 0.59 6.66
CA GLY A 90 8.58 0.94 6.15
C GLY A 90 8.48 1.44 4.72
N VAL A 91 9.05 2.62 4.41
CA VAL A 91 9.14 3.17 3.05
C VAL A 91 10.62 3.22 2.65
N ALA A 92 11.05 2.23 1.86
CA ALA A 92 12.46 2.04 1.52
C ALA A 92 12.73 2.25 0.02
N HIS A 93 13.76 3.03 -0.31
CA HIS A 93 14.28 3.13 -1.67
C HIS A 93 15.40 2.11 -1.89
N ARG A 94 15.07 0.97 -2.50
CA ARG A 94 15.95 -0.20 -2.67
C ARG A 94 16.85 -0.14 -3.91
N GLY A 95 16.75 0.96 -4.67
CA GLY A 95 17.44 1.11 -5.94
C GLY A 95 17.08 -0.04 -6.88
N SER A 96 18.06 -0.54 -7.64
CA SER A 96 17.88 -1.66 -8.58
C SER A 96 18.38 -3.00 -8.06
N TYR A 97 18.70 -3.09 -6.75
CA TYR A 97 19.38 -4.23 -6.16
C TYR A 97 18.67 -5.56 -6.47
N ASP A 98 17.38 -5.66 -6.14
CA ASP A 98 16.61 -6.90 -6.26
C ASP A 98 16.53 -7.40 -7.71
N LEU A 99 16.20 -6.50 -8.64
CA LEU A 99 16.11 -6.83 -10.06
C LEU A 99 17.48 -7.21 -10.64
N SER A 100 18.54 -6.52 -10.23
CA SER A 100 19.90 -6.84 -10.68
C SER A 100 20.39 -8.19 -10.14
N ALA A 101 20.03 -8.55 -8.90
CA ALA A 101 20.37 -9.82 -8.29
C ALA A 101 19.64 -10.98 -8.99
N HIS A 102 18.33 -10.85 -9.22
CA HIS A 102 17.55 -11.84 -9.95
C HIS A 102 17.95 -11.95 -11.44
N GLY A 103 18.33 -10.85 -12.08
CA GLY A 103 18.87 -10.84 -13.44
C GLY A 103 20.22 -11.54 -13.57
N LYS A 104 21.07 -11.48 -12.54
CA LYS A 104 22.34 -12.25 -12.51
C LYS A 104 22.11 -13.73 -12.23
N ALA A 105 21.09 -14.06 -11.43
CA ALA A 105 20.80 -15.43 -11.01
C ALA A 105 19.93 -16.22 -12.01
N SER A 106 19.36 -15.57 -13.02
CA SER A 106 18.46 -16.21 -13.98
C SER A 106 18.71 -15.75 -15.41
N SER A 107 18.28 -16.54 -16.39
CA SER A 107 18.39 -16.20 -17.82
C SER A 107 17.29 -15.24 -18.30
N LYS A 108 16.53 -14.62 -17.40
CA LYS A 108 15.43 -13.71 -17.74
C LYS A 108 15.93 -12.27 -17.75
N GLU A 109 15.43 -11.49 -18.70
CA GLU A 109 15.69 -10.05 -18.76
C GLU A 109 14.81 -9.31 -17.75
N PHE A 110 15.43 -8.51 -16.87
CA PHE A 110 14.77 -7.69 -15.86
C PHE A 110 15.01 -6.19 -16.05
N ARG A 111 15.79 -5.81 -17.07
CA ARG A 111 15.97 -4.42 -17.48
C ARG A 111 14.83 -3.99 -18.39
N VAL A 112 14.61 -2.68 -18.43
CA VAL A 112 13.64 -2.04 -19.32
C VAL A 112 14.35 -1.04 -20.22
N ALA A 113 13.83 -0.88 -21.44
CA ALA A 113 14.29 0.14 -22.36
C ALA A 113 13.89 1.53 -21.85
N VAL A 114 14.83 2.48 -21.82
CA VAL A 114 14.56 3.87 -21.48
C VAL A 114 13.94 4.58 -22.69
N PRO A 115 12.68 5.07 -22.60
CA PRO A 115 12.03 5.74 -23.72
C PRO A 115 12.82 6.97 -24.19
N GLY A 116 12.98 7.14 -25.50
CA GLY A 116 13.65 8.30 -26.10
C GLY A 116 15.18 8.23 -26.12
N THR A 117 15.77 7.12 -25.65
CA THR A 117 17.22 6.85 -25.76
C THR A 117 17.59 6.05 -26.99
N GLU A 118 16.62 5.81 -27.88
CA GLU A 118 16.86 4.94 -29.02
C GLU A 118 17.86 5.54 -29.99
N LYS A 119 18.90 4.77 -30.32
CA LYS A 119 19.91 5.15 -31.30
C LYS A 119 20.01 4.07 -32.37
N GLU A 120 20.15 4.52 -33.61
CA GLU A 120 20.56 3.63 -34.69
C GLU A 120 22.04 3.33 -34.50
N MET A 121 22.34 2.03 -34.42
CA MET A 121 23.70 1.53 -34.30
C MET A 121 23.87 0.43 -35.32
N ASP A 122 24.99 0.47 -36.01
CA ASP A 122 25.37 -0.64 -36.87
C ASP A 122 25.96 -1.76 -36.03
N VAL A 123 25.33 -2.92 -36.10
CA VAL A 123 25.73 -4.11 -35.35
C VAL A 123 26.08 -5.23 -36.30
N TRP A 124 27.13 -5.97 -35.98
CA TRP A 124 27.49 -7.17 -36.72
C TRP A 124 26.62 -8.33 -36.26
N LYS A 125 25.98 -9.01 -37.21
CA LYS A 125 25.26 -10.27 -36.96
C LYS A 125 25.96 -11.42 -37.67
N PRO A 126 25.96 -12.63 -37.08
CA PRO A 126 26.59 -13.77 -37.73
C PRO A 126 25.80 -14.17 -38.99
N ASP A 127 26.51 -14.46 -40.07
CA ASP A 127 25.94 -15.09 -41.25
C ASP A 127 25.82 -16.59 -41.00
N ILE A 128 24.66 -17.00 -40.47
CA ILE A 128 24.33 -18.39 -40.13
C ILE A 128 24.54 -19.32 -41.34
N GLY A 129 24.26 -18.85 -42.55
CA GLY A 129 24.38 -19.65 -43.77
C GLY A 129 25.83 -19.95 -44.14
N LYS A 130 26.71 -18.96 -44.04
CA LYS A 130 28.15 -19.16 -44.27
C LYS A 130 28.81 -19.98 -43.18
N LEU A 131 28.52 -19.66 -41.91
CA LEU A 131 29.04 -20.42 -40.76
C LEU A 131 28.65 -21.89 -40.83
N GLY A 132 27.40 -22.21 -41.19
CA GLY A 132 26.93 -23.59 -41.33
C GLY A 132 27.59 -24.34 -42.49
N LYS A 133 27.92 -23.67 -43.60
CA LYS A 133 28.59 -24.28 -44.75
C LYS A 133 30.06 -24.60 -44.46
N GLU A 134 30.75 -23.69 -43.79
CA GLU A 134 32.19 -23.79 -43.55
C GLU A 134 32.52 -24.69 -42.35
N PHE A 135 31.88 -24.44 -41.22
CA PHE A 135 32.21 -25.09 -39.94
C PHE A 135 31.32 -26.31 -39.62
N LYS A 136 30.27 -26.58 -40.42
CA LYS A 136 29.41 -27.78 -40.33
C LYS A 136 28.93 -28.07 -38.89
N GLY A 137 29.40 -29.16 -38.27
CA GLY A 137 29.00 -29.57 -36.93
C GLY A 137 29.44 -28.59 -35.83
N ASP A 138 30.54 -27.89 -36.04
CA ASP A 138 31.08 -26.91 -35.09
C ASP A 138 30.34 -25.56 -35.15
N ALA A 139 29.55 -25.31 -36.21
CA ALA A 139 28.78 -24.08 -36.36
C ALA A 139 27.81 -23.84 -35.18
N LYS A 140 27.25 -24.92 -34.60
CA LYS A 140 26.36 -24.81 -33.44
C LYS A 140 27.11 -24.30 -32.20
N LEU A 141 28.32 -24.81 -31.96
CA LEU A 141 29.17 -24.39 -30.85
C LEU A 141 29.64 -22.95 -31.02
N ILE A 142 29.98 -22.56 -32.26
CA ILE A 142 30.34 -21.18 -32.59
C ILE A 142 29.17 -20.23 -32.32
N LEU A 143 27.96 -20.55 -32.79
CA LEU A 143 26.77 -19.72 -32.58
C LEU A 143 26.41 -19.57 -31.10
N GLU A 144 26.63 -20.62 -30.30
CA GLU A 144 26.40 -20.61 -28.86
C GLU A 144 27.45 -19.77 -28.12
N ALA A 145 28.73 -19.86 -28.54
CA ALA A 145 29.82 -19.07 -27.98
C ALA A 145 29.70 -17.56 -28.25
N ILE A 146 29.11 -17.16 -29.39
CA ILE A 146 28.97 -15.74 -29.76
C ILE A 146 27.61 -15.12 -29.41
N LYS A 147 26.70 -15.89 -28.81
CA LYS A 147 25.31 -15.49 -28.60
C LYS A 147 25.16 -14.20 -27.78
N ASP A 148 26.01 -14.01 -26.78
CA ASP A 148 25.95 -12.89 -25.84
C ASP A 148 27.17 -11.94 -25.96
N ILE A 149 27.87 -11.98 -27.10
CA ILE A 149 29.06 -11.16 -27.40
C ILE A 149 28.70 -10.05 -28.41
N ASP A 150 29.20 -8.83 -28.20
CA ASP A 150 29.16 -7.77 -29.21
C ASP A 150 30.12 -8.12 -30.36
N LEU A 151 29.58 -8.66 -31.45
CA LEU A 151 30.35 -9.15 -32.57
C LEU A 151 31.11 -8.03 -33.29
N ARG A 152 32.37 -8.30 -33.63
CA ARG A 152 33.23 -7.47 -34.47
C ARG A 152 34.14 -8.36 -35.31
N PRO A 153 34.57 -7.91 -36.50
CA PRO A 153 35.58 -8.63 -37.28
C PRO A 153 36.86 -8.84 -36.47
N GLY A 154 37.43 -10.03 -36.53
CA GLY A 154 38.67 -10.42 -35.82
C GLY A 154 38.45 -11.06 -34.45
N ILE A 155 37.21 -11.43 -34.10
CA ILE A 155 36.94 -12.23 -32.88
C ILE A 155 37.58 -13.61 -33.02
N LYS A 156 38.28 -14.05 -31.97
CA LYS A 156 38.91 -15.36 -31.87
C LYS A 156 38.16 -16.22 -30.87
N LEU A 157 37.83 -17.44 -31.27
CA LEU A 157 37.11 -18.43 -30.48
C LEU A 157 37.93 -19.71 -30.41
N ASP A 158 38.00 -20.33 -29.23
CA ASP A 158 38.49 -21.70 -29.09
C ASP A 158 37.30 -22.65 -29.11
N ILE A 159 37.18 -23.43 -30.18
CA ILE A 159 36.14 -24.44 -30.35
C ILE A 159 36.84 -25.78 -30.56
N ASN A 160 36.63 -26.72 -29.63
CA ASN A 160 37.22 -28.06 -29.68
C ASN A 160 38.77 -28.06 -29.81
N GLY A 161 39.46 -27.07 -29.24
CA GLY A 161 40.92 -26.95 -29.29
C GLY A 161 41.45 -26.32 -30.58
N GLN A 162 40.57 -25.81 -31.45
CA GLN A 162 40.92 -25.04 -32.64
C GLN A 162 40.61 -23.57 -32.43
N ASN A 163 41.62 -22.72 -32.67
CA ASN A 163 41.45 -21.27 -32.70
C ASN A 163 40.83 -20.86 -34.05
N ILE A 164 39.56 -20.48 -34.01
CA ILE A 164 38.80 -19.97 -35.16
C ILE A 164 38.73 -18.45 -35.06
N GLU A 165 39.08 -17.76 -36.15
CA GLU A 165 38.96 -16.30 -36.25
C GLU A 165 37.81 -15.95 -37.19
N LEU A 166 36.82 -15.20 -36.69
CA LEU A 166 35.67 -14.74 -37.47
C LEU A 166 35.94 -13.33 -38.01
N ASN A 167 36.16 -13.24 -39.32
CA ASN A 167 36.33 -11.99 -40.06
C ASN A 167 34.98 -11.50 -40.65
N GLU A 168 35.01 -10.41 -41.44
CA GLU A 168 33.84 -9.83 -42.11
C GLU A 168 33.08 -10.83 -43.01
N ASP A 169 33.73 -11.88 -43.53
CA ASP A 169 33.07 -12.82 -44.42
C ASP A 169 31.96 -13.61 -43.70
N TYR A 170 32.07 -13.80 -42.38
CA TYR A 170 31.11 -14.58 -41.59
C TYR A 170 30.06 -13.73 -40.88
N MET A 171 30.00 -12.44 -41.18
CA MET A 171 29.08 -11.53 -40.52
C MET A 171 28.55 -10.47 -41.47
N SER A 172 27.39 -9.93 -41.15
CA SER A 172 26.78 -8.83 -41.89
C SER A 172 26.47 -7.70 -40.94
N GLN A 173 26.84 -6.48 -41.34
CA GLN A 173 26.44 -5.28 -40.64
C GLN A 173 24.94 -5.03 -40.89
N LYS A 174 24.18 -4.85 -39.82
CA LYS A 174 22.78 -4.44 -39.87
C LYS A 174 22.60 -3.23 -38.97
N THR A 175 21.87 -2.24 -39.48
CA THR A 175 21.44 -1.13 -38.65
C THR A 175 20.30 -1.62 -37.75
N GLU A 176 20.52 -1.56 -36.44
CA GLU A 176 19.50 -1.84 -35.44
C GLU A 176 19.24 -0.60 -34.62
N ARG A 177 17.96 -0.38 -34.29
CA ARG A 177 17.56 0.61 -33.30
C ARG A 177 17.63 -0.04 -31.93
N ARG A 178 18.56 0.41 -31.09
CA ARG A 178 18.71 -0.07 -29.69
C ARG A 178 18.43 1.06 -28.72
N SER A 179 17.75 0.73 -27.63
CA SER A 179 17.53 1.61 -26.50
C SER A 179 18.57 1.35 -25.41
N GLU A 180 18.82 2.35 -24.57
CA GLU A 180 19.51 2.12 -23.30
C GLU A 180 18.64 1.21 -22.41
N MET A 181 19.24 0.16 -21.86
CA MET A 181 18.56 -0.80 -20.98
C MET A 181 19.01 -0.57 -19.54
N VAL A 182 18.07 -0.30 -18.64
CA VAL A 182 18.34 -0.02 -17.23
C VAL A 182 17.56 -0.94 -16.31
N TYR A 183 18.10 -1.23 -15.13
CA TYR A 183 17.29 -1.84 -14.07
C TYR A 183 16.44 -0.74 -13.40
N PRO A 184 15.10 -0.90 -13.35
CA PRO A 184 14.24 0.02 -12.62
C PRO A 184 14.64 0.13 -11.14
N ASN A 185 14.55 1.34 -10.60
CA ASN A 185 14.60 1.53 -9.15
C ASN A 185 13.28 1.10 -8.51
N VAL A 186 13.36 0.52 -7.31
CA VAL A 186 12.22 0.07 -6.51
C VAL A 186 12.10 0.94 -5.26
N VAL A 187 10.92 1.50 -5.04
CA VAL A 187 10.50 2.06 -3.75
C VAL A 187 9.43 1.16 -3.18
N GLU A 188 9.66 0.65 -1.99
CA GLU A 188 8.82 -0.33 -1.33
C GLU A 188 8.18 0.31 -0.08
N PRO A 189 6.86 0.57 -0.11
CA PRO A 189 6.06 0.79 1.08
C PRO A 189 5.55 -0.58 1.60
N SER A 190 6.03 -1.00 2.77
CA SER A 190 5.64 -2.26 3.42
C SER A 190 4.84 -1.99 4.68
N PHE A 191 3.58 -2.44 4.73
CA PHE A 191 2.64 -2.17 5.83
C PHE A 191 2.44 -3.42 6.70
N GLY A 192 2.69 -3.29 8.01
CA GLY A 192 2.41 -4.33 8.99
C GLY A 192 0.97 -4.25 9.49
N LEU A 193 0.03 -4.92 8.80
CA LEU A 193 -1.41 -4.82 9.09
C LEU A 193 -1.77 -5.16 10.55
N ASP A 194 -1.16 -6.18 11.14
CA ASP A 194 -1.38 -6.56 12.54
C ASP A 194 -0.96 -5.46 13.52
N ARG A 195 0.18 -4.81 13.24
CA ARG A 195 0.67 -3.68 14.05
C ARG A 195 -0.21 -2.45 13.87
N ILE A 196 -0.66 -2.18 12.65
CA ILE A 196 -1.61 -1.08 12.36
C ILE A 196 -2.90 -1.31 13.15
N LEU A 197 -3.48 -2.51 13.08
CA LEU A 197 -4.70 -2.85 13.82
C LEU A 197 -4.50 -2.68 15.33
N TYR A 198 -3.43 -3.22 15.89
CA TYR A 198 -3.11 -3.05 17.31
C TYR A 198 -3.02 -1.56 17.70
N CYS A 199 -2.23 -0.79 16.94
CA CYS A 199 -2.05 0.64 17.22
C CYS A 199 -3.36 1.43 17.08
N LEU A 200 -4.21 1.07 16.12
CA LEU A 200 -5.54 1.67 15.96
C LEU A 200 -6.43 1.42 17.17
N LEU A 201 -6.55 0.16 17.60
CA LEU A 201 -7.37 -0.21 18.75
C LEU A 201 -6.90 0.52 20.01
N GLU A 202 -5.60 0.55 20.26
CA GLU A 202 -5.04 1.24 21.42
C GLU A 202 -5.21 2.77 21.33
N SER A 203 -4.90 3.36 20.18
CA SER A 203 -4.91 4.82 20.03
C SER A 203 -6.31 5.43 19.98
N SER A 204 -7.32 4.63 19.63
CA SER A 204 -8.73 5.01 19.58
C SER A 204 -9.55 4.55 20.80
N TRP A 205 -8.95 3.85 21.76
CA TRP A 205 -9.60 3.48 23.01
C TRP A 205 -9.85 4.71 23.89
N ASN A 206 -11.08 4.87 24.36
CA ASN A 206 -11.50 5.99 25.20
C ASN A 206 -12.23 5.50 26.45
N VAL A 207 -12.07 6.25 27.56
CA VAL A 207 -12.71 5.97 28.84
C VAL A 207 -13.31 7.27 29.40
N ASP A 208 -14.60 7.24 29.76
CA ASP A 208 -15.34 8.35 30.39
C ASP A 208 -16.25 7.79 31.50
N GLY A 209 -15.80 7.86 32.74
CA GLY A 209 -16.49 7.26 33.88
C GLY A 209 -16.55 5.73 33.76
N GLU A 210 -17.76 5.18 33.68
CA GLU A 210 -18.00 3.73 33.47
C GLU A 210 -18.09 3.35 31.99
N ARG A 211 -17.98 4.30 31.07
CA ARG A 211 -18.09 4.05 29.62
C ARG A 211 -16.71 3.86 29.01
N GLU A 212 -16.55 2.76 28.28
CA GLU A 212 -15.37 2.46 27.46
C GLU A 212 -15.81 2.27 26.00
N TRP A 213 -15.04 2.78 25.05
CA TRP A 213 -15.36 2.63 23.62
C TRP A 213 -14.15 2.79 22.72
N ILE A 214 -14.28 2.25 21.50
CA ILE A 214 -13.27 2.39 20.45
C ILE A 214 -13.75 3.42 19.43
N SER A 215 -13.00 4.51 19.30
CA SER A 215 -13.34 5.68 18.48
C SER A 215 -12.89 5.54 17.01
N LEU A 216 -13.25 4.44 16.35
CA LEU A 216 -12.91 4.23 14.93
C LEU A 216 -13.73 5.15 14.01
N PRO A 217 -13.16 5.65 12.90
CA PRO A 217 -13.93 6.22 11.81
C PRO A 217 -15.06 5.29 11.33
N GLN A 218 -16.10 5.86 10.74
CA GLN A 218 -17.20 5.10 10.15
C GLN A 218 -16.68 4.07 9.12
N ASP A 219 -15.73 4.48 8.28
CA ASP A 219 -15.14 3.66 7.22
C ASP A 219 -14.29 2.49 7.72
N THR A 220 -13.93 2.46 9.00
CA THR A 220 -13.16 1.37 9.62
C THR A 220 -13.87 0.70 10.78
N SER A 221 -15.15 1.04 11.00
CA SER A 221 -15.97 0.40 12.02
C SER A 221 -16.18 -1.09 11.68
N PRO A 222 -16.16 -2.01 12.67
CA PRO A 222 -16.30 -3.45 12.43
C PRO A 222 -17.67 -3.85 11.86
N TYR A 223 -18.70 -3.10 12.22
CA TYR A 223 -20.03 -3.14 11.61
C TYR A 223 -20.43 -1.70 11.26
N ASP A 224 -21.24 -1.54 10.22
CA ASP A 224 -21.74 -0.22 9.82
C ASP A 224 -22.80 0.30 10.79
N LEU A 225 -23.61 -0.61 11.37
CA LEU A 225 -24.78 -0.24 12.15
C LEU A 225 -25.15 -1.26 13.24
N LEU A 226 -25.43 -0.79 14.46
CA LEU A 226 -26.21 -1.56 15.44
C LEU A 226 -27.71 -1.38 15.14
N VAL A 227 -28.47 -2.47 15.15
CA VAL A 227 -29.94 -2.48 15.11
C VAL A 227 -30.45 -3.09 16.41
N ALA A 228 -31.14 -2.28 17.23
CA ALA A 228 -31.61 -2.69 18.55
C ALA A 228 -33.08 -2.30 18.78
N PRO A 229 -33.98 -3.23 19.17
CA PRO A 229 -35.32 -2.84 19.60
C PRO A 229 -35.28 -2.10 20.94
N LEU A 230 -36.24 -1.26 21.30
CA LEU A 230 -36.25 -0.62 22.63
C LEU A 230 -36.40 -1.70 23.72
N MET A 231 -37.18 -2.74 23.44
CA MET A 231 -37.40 -3.92 24.28
C MET A 231 -37.83 -5.12 23.43
N THR A 232 -37.70 -6.33 23.95
CA THR A 232 -38.05 -7.60 23.27
C THR A 232 -39.52 -7.98 23.46
N LYS A 233 -40.42 -7.02 23.21
CA LYS A 233 -41.87 -7.17 23.34
C LYS A 233 -42.56 -6.23 22.35
N ASP A 234 -43.88 -6.40 22.25
CA ASP A 234 -44.77 -5.51 21.49
C ASP A 234 -44.44 -5.42 19.99
N GLY A 235 -43.76 -6.45 19.45
CA GLY A 235 -43.40 -6.55 18.03
C GLY A 235 -42.23 -5.66 17.62
N LEU A 236 -41.53 -5.02 18.57
CA LEU A 236 -40.36 -4.17 18.27
C LEU A 236 -39.17 -4.99 17.79
N ASP A 237 -38.99 -6.18 18.34
CA ASP A 237 -38.00 -7.19 17.94
C ASP A 237 -38.25 -7.69 16.50
N ASP A 238 -39.51 -8.02 16.18
CA ASP A 238 -39.91 -8.40 14.82
C ASP A 238 -39.63 -7.26 13.83
N LYS A 239 -40.00 -6.02 14.19
CA LYS A 239 -39.73 -4.84 13.36
C LYS A 239 -38.24 -4.57 13.20
N ALA A 240 -37.45 -4.75 14.25
CA ALA A 240 -36.01 -4.62 14.21
C ALA A 240 -35.36 -5.65 13.26
N HIS A 241 -35.84 -6.90 13.23
CA HIS A 241 -35.40 -7.90 12.25
C HIS A 241 -35.79 -7.55 10.81
N GLU A 242 -36.99 -6.99 10.60
CA GLU A 242 -37.41 -6.50 9.28
C GLU A 242 -36.47 -5.39 8.79
N ILE A 243 -36.18 -4.41 9.66
CA ILE A 243 -35.29 -3.28 9.36
C ILE A 243 -33.86 -3.76 9.13
N MET A 244 -33.35 -4.69 9.94
CA MET A 244 -32.02 -5.29 9.75
C MET A 244 -31.91 -5.95 8.36
N LYS A 245 -32.91 -6.74 7.95
CA LYS A 245 -32.95 -7.35 6.62
C LYS A 245 -32.95 -6.28 5.52
N ALA A 246 -33.72 -5.20 5.69
CA ALA A 246 -33.74 -4.09 4.75
C ALA A 246 -32.38 -3.39 4.64
N ALA A 247 -31.66 -3.21 5.76
CA ALA A 247 -30.31 -2.64 5.78
C ALA A 247 -29.31 -3.54 5.04
N ILE A 248 -29.30 -4.85 5.34
CA ILE A 248 -28.43 -5.83 4.67
C ILE A 248 -28.69 -5.87 3.16
N ASN A 249 -29.96 -5.80 2.73
CA ASN A 249 -30.33 -5.79 1.31
C ASN A 249 -29.78 -4.59 0.53
N VAL A 250 -29.42 -3.49 1.20
CA VAL A 250 -28.79 -2.32 0.57
C VAL A 250 -27.27 -2.27 0.80
N GLY A 251 -26.69 -3.32 1.37
CA GLY A 251 -25.25 -3.49 1.57
C GLY A 251 -24.71 -2.91 2.88
N VAL A 252 -25.57 -2.63 3.87
CA VAL A 252 -25.14 -2.21 5.22
C VAL A 252 -24.87 -3.45 6.06
N ASP A 253 -23.66 -3.55 6.63
CA ASP A 253 -23.35 -4.61 7.59
C ASP A 253 -23.91 -4.26 8.97
N ALA A 254 -24.96 -4.98 9.37
CA ALA A 254 -25.76 -4.69 10.54
C ALA A 254 -25.54 -5.71 11.65
N TYR A 255 -25.22 -5.22 12.85
CA TYR A 255 -25.14 -6.01 14.08
C TYR A 255 -26.46 -5.90 14.85
N TYR A 256 -27.05 -7.03 15.25
CA TYR A 256 -28.31 -7.05 16.00
C TYR A 256 -28.08 -7.34 17.49
N ASP A 257 -28.70 -6.55 18.36
CA ASP A 257 -28.63 -6.79 19.81
C ASP A 257 -29.95 -6.45 20.52
N GLU A 258 -30.45 -7.43 21.28
CA GLU A 258 -31.68 -7.32 22.06
C GLU A 258 -31.49 -7.58 23.57
N ALA A 259 -30.26 -7.90 23.99
CA ALA A 259 -30.00 -8.35 25.35
C ALA A 259 -29.93 -7.19 26.37
N GLY A 260 -30.87 -7.15 27.31
CA GLY A 260 -30.87 -6.18 28.41
C GLY A 260 -31.35 -4.78 28.00
N SER A 261 -31.04 -3.78 28.82
CA SER A 261 -31.50 -2.40 28.57
C SER A 261 -30.87 -1.81 27.31
N ILE A 262 -31.52 -0.80 26.71
CA ILE A 262 -30.97 -0.12 25.52
C ILE A 262 -29.59 0.50 25.79
N GLY A 263 -29.38 1.04 26.99
CA GLY A 263 -28.07 1.56 27.40
C GLY A 263 -26.97 0.49 27.42
N ARG A 264 -27.27 -0.74 27.85
CA ARG A 264 -26.30 -1.85 27.82
C ARG A 264 -25.95 -2.29 26.40
N ARG A 265 -26.90 -2.15 25.47
CA ARG A 265 -26.70 -2.45 24.05
C ARG A 265 -25.84 -1.40 23.37
N TYR A 266 -26.12 -0.13 23.62
CA TYR A 266 -25.23 0.95 23.21
C TYR A 266 -23.82 0.78 23.78
N ALA A 267 -23.68 0.42 25.06
CA ALA A 267 -22.37 0.18 25.66
C ALA A 267 -21.58 -0.92 24.93
N ARG A 268 -22.18 -2.08 24.66
CA ARG A 268 -21.51 -3.16 23.91
C ARG A 268 -21.14 -2.77 22.47
N ALA A 269 -22.02 -2.03 21.79
CA ALA A 269 -21.74 -1.56 20.44
C ALA A 269 -20.62 -0.50 20.42
N ASP A 270 -20.61 0.39 21.40
CA ASP A 270 -19.57 1.39 21.62
C ASP A 270 -18.21 0.68 21.93
N GLU A 271 -18.21 -0.34 22.80
CA GLU A 271 -17.03 -1.14 23.19
C GLU A 271 -16.34 -1.81 22.00
N ILE A 272 -17.10 -2.25 21.00
CA ILE A 272 -16.55 -2.83 19.76
C ILE A 272 -16.44 -1.82 18.62
N GLY A 273 -16.71 -0.54 18.88
CA GLY A 273 -16.46 0.56 17.95
C GLY A 273 -17.46 0.75 16.82
N ILE A 274 -18.70 0.27 16.92
CA ILE A 274 -19.75 0.54 15.93
C ILE A 274 -20.08 2.05 15.93
N PHE A 275 -19.99 2.71 14.77
CA PHE A 275 -20.17 4.16 14.67
C PHE A 275 -21.62 4.62 14.92
N TYR A 276 -22.59 3.93 14.30
CA TYR A 276 -24.01 4.27 14.42
C TYR A 276 -24.81 3.18 15.12
N SER A 277 -25.77 3.60 15.95
CA SER A 277 -26.75 2.72 16.58
C SER A 277 -28.17 3.18 16.24
N MET A 278 -28.98 2.27 15.74
CA MET A 278 -30.39 2.47 15.40
C MET A 278 -31.28 1.77 16.43
N THR A 279 -32.19 2.55 17.01
CA THR A 279 -33.18 2.06 17.98
C THR A 279 -34.58 2.05 17.39
N ILE A 280 -35.26 0.91 17.55
CA ILE A 280 -36.63 0.67 17.11
C ILE A 280 -37.55 0.76 18.33
N ASP A 281 -38.37 1.79 18.38
CA ASP A 281 -39.30 2.05 19.50
C ASP A 281 -40.76 2.07 19.03
N HIS A 282 -41.69 2.32 19.95
CA HIS A 282 -43.12 2.31 19.62
C HIS A 282 -43.49 3.30 18.52
N GLN A 283 -42.85 4.48 18.49
CA GLN A 283 -43.10 5.44 17.44
C GLN A 283 -42.62 4.91 16.07
N THR A 284 -41.62 4.03 16.01
CA THR A 284 -41.25 3.33 14.77
C THR A 284 -42.39 2.49 14.21
N LEU A 285 -43.22 1.89 15.07
CA LEU A 285 -44.40 1.13 14.62
C LEU A 285 -45.52 2.05 14.12
N GLU A 286 -45.60 3.28 14.64
CA GLU A 286 -46.63 4.26 14.29
C GLU A 286 -46.32 5.00 12.98
N ASP A 287 -45.09 5.50 12.81
CA ASP A 287 -44.72 6.40 11.72
C ASP A 287 -43.53 5.93 10.87
N GLY A 288 -42.92 4.79 11.20
CA GLY A 288 -41.79 4.20 10.47
C GLY A 288 -40.46 4.94 10.65
N THR A 289 -40.39 5.97 11.50
CA THR A 289 -39.15 6.67 11.82
C THR A 289 -38.34 5.92 12.89
N ILE A 290 -37.03 6.10 12.87
CA ILE A 290 -36.11 5.45 13.81
C ILE A 290 -35.30 6.49 14.57
N THR A 291 -34.72 6.08 15.70
CA THR A 291 -33.74 6.89 16.43
C THR A 291 -32.33 6.45 16.04
N LEU A 292 -31.56 7.34 15.42
CA LEU A 292 -30.16 7.12 15.06
C LEU A 292 -29.26 7.83 16.07
N ARG A 293 -28.34 7.08 16.67
CA ARG A 293 -27.37 7.55 17.66
C ARG A 293 -25.95 7.45 17.08
N GLU A 294 -25.18 8.52 17.20
CA GLU A 294 -23.74 8.55 16.92
C GLU A 294 -22.95 8.15 18.17
N ARG A 295 -21.95 7.27 18.01
CA ARG A 295 -21.13 6.74 19.11
C ARG A 295 -20.48 7.83 19.93
N ASP A 296 -19.63 8.68 19.35
CA ASP A 296 -18.74 9.55 20.13
C ASP A 296 -19.51 10.69 20.82
N SER A 297 -20.36 11.38 20.06
CA SER A 297 -21.15 12.50 20.58
C SER A 297 -22.32 12.08 21.47
N LYS A 298 -22.76 10.81 21.40
CA LYS A 298 -24.01 10.28 21.99
C LYS A 298 -25.28 10.99 21.50
N ASN A 299 -25.17 11.88 20.50
CA ASN A 299 -26.30 12.61 19.95
C ASN A 299 -27.28 11.65 19.28
N GLN A 300 -28.57 11.94 19.45
CA GLN A 300 -29.65 11.16 18.87
C GLN A 300 -30.49 12.05 17.96
N SER A 301 -30.85 11.50 16.81
CA SER A 301 -31.75 12.16 15.86
C SER A 301 -32.86 11.21 15.45
N ARG A 302 -34.06 11.76 15.28
CA ARG A 302 -35.20 11.04 14.73
C ARG A 302 -35.20 11.22 13.21
N VAL A 303 -35.06 10.14 12.46
CA VAL A 303 -34.93 10.19 11.00
C VAL A 303 -35.75 9.08 10.34
N SER A 304 -36.04 9.23 9.05
CA SER A 304 -36.61 8.14 8.27
C SER A 304 -35.59 7.00 8.13
N LEU A 305 -36.06 5.76 7.97
CA LEU A 305 -35.17 4.62 7.71
C LEU A 305 -34.26 4.86 6.50
N LYS A 306 -34.80 5.47 5.44
CA LYS A 306 -34.03 5.78 4.23
C LYS A 306 -32.89 6.74 4.51
N ASP A 307 -33.14 7.80 5.26
CA ASP A 307 -32.12 8.80 5.56
C ASP A 307 -31.06 8.22 6.51
N ALA A 308 -31.47 7.38 7.46
CA ALA A 308 -30.53 6.66 8.32
C ALA A 308 -29.59 5.77 7.52
N LEU A 309 -30.12 4.94 6.62
CA LEU A 309 -29.31 4.04 5.80
C LEU A 309 -28.39 4.81 4.83
N ASN A 310 -28.80 5.99 4.35
CA ASN A 310 -27.93 6.86 3.55
C ASN A 310 -26.77 7.46 4.36
N GLN A 311 -26.96 7.75 5.65
CA GLN A 311 -25.90 8.24 6.52
C GLN A 311 -24.91 7.15 6.92
N VAL A 312 -25.39 5.92 7.07
CA VAL A 312 -24.59 4.75 7.49
C VAL A 312 -23.73 4.19 6.36
N ARG A 313 -24.20 4.30 5.12
CA ARG A 313 -23.56 3.67 3.96
C ARG A 313 -22.24 4.35 3.58
N ARG A 314 -21.19 3.54 3.41
CA ARG A 314 -19.89 3.92 2.83
C ARG A 314 -19.97 4.09 1.31
#